data_AF-X1HFH5-F1
#
_entry.id   AF-X1HFH5-F1
#
_cell.length_a   1.000
_cell.length_b   1.000
_cell.length_c   1.000
_cell.angle_alpha   90.00
_cell.angle_beta   90.00
_cell.angle_gamma   90.00
#
_symmetry.space_group_name_H-M   'P 1'
#
loop_
_entity.id
_entity.type
_entity.pdbx_description
1 polymer ?
#
loop_
_entity_poly.entity_id
_entity_poly.type
_entity_poly.pdbx_seq_one_letter_code
_entity_poly.pdbx_strand_id
1 'polypeptide(L)'
;MAIDHHKNLMLRQRGKGLKTCSKCGEVRGIGDFIKDRRYKDGLTNVCRACRNAYNREQYLLYREIFLKRAKTWRDNNKEKIRVHQKDYRNKNKDRLKSLDREYYKRHRTRIIEQNKKYYEDHKEACQARKKLWRIKNKEKIKEYNKKYKLEHKSASF
;
A
#
# COMPACT_ATOMS: atom_id res chain seq x y z
N MET A 1 59.21 -22.14 5.09
CA MET A 1 58.29 -21.23 4.38
C MET A 1 56.88 -21.51 4.86
N ALA A 2 56.38 -20.70 5.81
CA ALA A 2 55.05 -20.90 6.36
C ALA A 2 54.00 -20.56 5.30
N ILE A 3 53.28 -21.57 4.82
CA ILE A 3 52.10 -21.37 3.99
C ILE A 3 51.10 -20.62 4.88
N ASP A 4 50.91 -19.34 4.59
CA ASP A 4 49.91 -18.49 5.25
C ASP A 4 48.52 -19.06 4.94
N HIS A 5 48.09 -19.98 5.82
CA HIS A 5 46.81 -20.67 5.74
C HIS A 5 45.65 -19.68 5.74
N HIS A 6 45.82 -18.49 6.33
CA HIS A 6 44.82 -17.43 6.36
C HIS A 6 44.68 -16.76 4.98
N LYS A 7 45.80 -16.42 4.31
CA LYS A 7 45.77 -15.95 2.92
C LYS A 7 45.19 -16.98 1.96
N ASN A 8 45.50 -18.27 2.15
CA ASN A 8 44.95 -19.35 1.32
C ASN A 8 43.45 -19.62 1.57
N LEU A 9 42.95 -19.42 2.80
CA LEU A 9 41.52 -19.49 3.12
C LEU A 9 40.74 -18.33 2.45
N MET A 10 41.31 -17.12 2.44
CA MET A 10 40.73 -15.92 1.83
C MET A 10 40.73 -15.99 0.29
N LEU A 11 41.75 -16.63 -0.32
CA LEU A 11 41.82 -16.80 -1.78
C LEU A 11 40.88 -17.91 -2.31
N ARG A 12 40.52 -18.92 -1.49
CA ARG A 12 39.56 -19.99 -1.84
C ARG A 12 38.09 -19.55 -1.88
N GLN A 13 37.76 -18.34 -1.44
CA GLN A 13 36.37 -17.83 -1.41
C GLN A 13 35.87 -17.25 -2.74
N ARG A 14 36.70 -17.21 -3.79
CA ARG A 14 36.30 -16.74 -5.13
C ARG A 14 35.30 -17.65 -5.86
N GLY A 15 34.91 -18.80 -5.27
CA GLY A 15 33.96 -19.76 -5.87
C GLY A 15 32.84 -20.28 -4.97
N LYS A 16 32.63 -19.76 -3.75
CA LYS A 16 31.69 -20.36 -2.77
C LYS A 16 30.45 -19.55 -2.40
N GLY A 17 30.16 -18.45 -3.10
CA GLY A 17 28.91 -17.70 -2.88
C GLY A 17 28.76 -17.15 -1.45
N LEU A 18 29.87 -16.93 -0.74
CA LEU A 18 29.91 -16.35 0.61
C LEU A 18 30.78 -15.09 0.60
N LYS A 19 30.45 -14.13 1.46
CA LYS A 19 31.15 -12.85 1.64
C LYS A 19 31.01 -12.38 3.09
N THR A 20 32.06 -11.75 3.61
CA THR A 20 32.07 -11.21 4.97
C THR A 20 31.51 -9.79 5.02
N CYS A 21 30.60 -9.52 5.95
CA CYS A 21 30.05 -8.20 6.19
C CYS A 21 31.07 -7.32 6.94
N SER A 22 31.41 -6.16 6.39
CA SER A 22 32.33 -5.21 7.03
C SER A 22 31.73 -4.49 8.25
N LYS A 23 30.43 -4.62 8.51
CA LYS A 23 29.75 -3.95 9.63
C LYS A 23 29.54 -4.87 10.84
N CYS A 24 29.05 -6.10 10.63
CA CYS A 24 28.86 -7.08 11.72
C CYS A 24 29.94 -8.16 11.79
N GLY A 25 30.83 -8.25 10.80
CA GLY A 25 31.90 -9.25 10.76
C GLY A 25 31.47 -10.66 10.34
N GLU A 26 30.16 -10.92 10.21
CA GLU A 26 29.65 -12.25 9.86
C GLU A 26 29.91 -12.62 8.40
N VAL A 27 30.22 -13.90 8.17
CA VAL A 27 30.25 -14.50 6.83
C VAL A 27 28.83 -14.86 6.42
N ARG A 28 28.37 -14.32 5.30
CA ARG A 28 26.99 -14.49 4.79
C ARG A 28 27.00 -14.89 3.32
N GLY A 29 25.86 -15.36 2.82
CA GLY A 29 25.68 -15.63 1.40
C GLY A 29 25.79 -14.36 0.55
N ILE A 30 26.29 -14.46 -0.68
CA ILE A 30 26.34 -13.31 -1.62
C ILE A 30 24.94 -12.70 -1.86
N GLY A 31 23.86 -13.47 -1.70
CA GLY A 31 22.47 -12.98 -1.79
C GLY A 31 22.07 -12.03 -0.64
N ASP A 32 22.78 -12.07 0.48
CA ASP A 32 22.60 -11.14 1.60
C ASP A 32 23.24 -9.78 1.33
N PHE A 33 23.98 -9.63 0.24
CA PHE A 33 24.61 -8.37 -0.17
C PHE A 33 23.84 -7.74 -1.34
N ILE A 34 23.91 -6.41 -1.43
CA ILE A 34 23.18 -5.66 -2.46
C ILE A 34 24.10 -5.52 -3.67
N LYS A 35 23.54 -5.65 -4.88
CA LYS A 35 24.30 -5.41 -6.12
C LYS A 35 24.70 -3.95 -6.22
N ASP A 36 25.99 -3.70 -6.40
CA ASP A 36 26.56 -2.36 -6.57
C ASP A 36 27.78 -2.43 -7.48
N ARG A 37 27.65 -1.83 -8.67
CA ARG A 37 28.66 -1.87 -9.75
C ARG A 37 29.95 -1.14 -9.41
N ARG A 38 29.98 -0.35 -8.34
CA ARG A 38 31.17 0.37 -7.89
C ARG A 38 32.18 -0.54 -7.21
N TYR A 39 31.75 -1.70 -6.70
CA TYR A 39 32.64 -2.68 -6.06
C TYR A 39 33.16 -3.70 -7.08
N LYS A 40 34.39 -4.17 -6.85
CA LYS A 40 35.10 -5.10 -7.76
C LYS A 40 34.35 -6.42 -7.98
N ASP A 41 33.64 -6.92 -6.98
CA ASP A 41 32.83 -8.13 -7.03
C ASP A 41 31.34 -7.84 -7.31
N GLY A 42 30.98 -6.60 -7.60
CA GLY A 42 29.62 -6.18 -7.92
C GLY A 42 28.65 -6.21 -6.72
N LEU A 43 29.15 -6.37 -5.49
CA LEU A 43 28.35 -6.49 -4.27
C LEU A 43 28.83 -5.53 -3.19
N THR A 44 27.91 -4.98 -2.40
CA THR A 44 28.25 -4.14 -1.25
C THR A 44 29.07 -4.92 -0.23
N ASN A 45 29.95 -4.25 0.51
CA ASN A 45 30.70 -4.86 1.62
C ASN A 45 29.87 -5.02 2.91
N VAL A 46 28.71 -4.37 3.00
CA VAL A 46 27.78 -4.47 4.13
C VAL A 46 26.59 -5.35 3.76
N CYS A 47 26.19 -6.25 4.67
CA CYS A 47 25.02 -7.11 4.47
C CYS A 47 23.70 -6.32 4.56
N ARG A 48 22.65 -6.87 3.96
CA ARG A 48 21.30 -6.28 3.92
C ARG A 48 20.73 -6.05 5.31
N ALA A 49 21.00 -6.95 6.27
CA ALA A 49 20.54 -6.80 7.64
C ALA A 49 21.12 -5.52 8.30
N CYS A 50 22.45 -5.34 8.25
CA CYS A 50 23.11 -4.15 8.77
C CYS A 50 22.67 -2.88 8.03
N ARG A 51 22.51 -2.95 6.70
CA ARG A 51 22.01 -1.82 5.90
C ARG A 51 20.58 -1.45 6.30
N ASN A 52 19.70 -2.43 6.50
CA ASN A 52 18.32 -2.21 6.89
C ASN A 52 18.20 -1.65 8.30
N ALA A 53 19.02 -2.14 9.25
CA ALA A 53 19.09 -1.61 10.61
C ALA A 53 19.49 -0.13 10.59
N TYR A 54 20.58 0.19 9.89
CA TYR A 54 21.01 1.58 9.70
C TYR A 54 19.92 2.44 9.04
N ASN A 55 19.33 1.99 7.93
CA ASN A 55 18.26 2.73 7.26
C ASN A 55 17.04 2.97 8.16
N ARG A 56 16.69 2.00 9.03
CA ARG A 56 15.60 2.12 9.99
C ARG A 56 15.92 3.14 11.07
N GLU A 57 17.12 3.12 11.64
CA GLU A 57 17.58 4.11 12.62
C GLU A 57 17.56 5.52 12.02
N GLN A 58 18.10 5.68 10.81
CA GLN A 58 18.06 6.95 10.09
C GLN A 58 16.62 7.42 9.80
N TYR A 59 15.73 6.51 9.41
CA TYR A 59 14.32 6.84 9.21
C TYR A 59 13.66 7.34 10.50
N LEU A 60 13.94 6.70 11.64
CA LEU A 60 13.37 7.12 12.93
C LEU A 60 13.91 8.48 13.37
N LEU A 61 15.22 8.70 13.25
CA LEU A 61 15.87 9.96 13.60
C LEU A 61 15.32 11.15 12.80
N TYR A 62 15.11 10.95 11.50
CA TYR A 62 14.65 12.02 10.59
C TYR A 62 13.18 11.86 10.17
N ARG A 63 12.39 11.10 10.94
CA ARG A 63 11.01 10.71 10.59
C ARG A 63 10.15 11.92 10.24
N GLU A 64 10.19 12.94 11.09
CA GLU A 64 9.36 14.13 10.92
C GLU A 64 9.72 14.91 9.66
N ILE A 65 11.02 15.03 9.37
CA ILE A 65 11.53 15.69 8.17
C ILE A 65 11.06 14.93 6.91
N PHE A 66 11.17 13.60 6.92
CA PHE A 66 10.70 12.78 5.80
C PHE A 66 9.19 12.88 5.61
N LEU A 67 8.40 12.85 6.69
CA LEU A 67 6.95 13.01 6.63
C LEU A 67 6.55 14.40 6.12
N LYS A 68 7.23 15.45 6.57
CA LYS A 68 7.02 16.83 6.10
C LYS A 68 7.33 16.94 4.61
N ARG A 69 8.48 16.42 4.16
CA ARG A 69 8.86 16.40 2.73
C ARG A 69 7.89 15.58 1.88
N ALA A 70 7.42 14.44 2.38
CA ALA A 70 6.44 13.62 1.67
C ALA A 70 5.08 14.34 1.58
N LYS A 71 4.67 15.05 2.63
CA LYS A 71 3.45 15.87 2.63
C LYS A 71 3.57 17.00 1.61
N THR A 72 4.63 17.81 1.67
CA THR A 72 4.81 18.92 0.71
C THR A 72 4.87 18.42 -0.73
N TRP A 73 5.53 17.30 -0.99
CA TRP A 73 5.52 16.70 -2.32
C TRP A 73 4.11 16.29 -2.77
N ARG A 74 3.32 15.63 -1.90
CA ARG A 74 1.94 15.24 -2.20
C ARG A 74 1.04 16.44 -2.46
N ASP A 75 1.19 17.50 -1.66
CA ASP A 75 0.38 18.73 -1.79
C ASP A 75 0.71 19.46 -3.11
N ASN A 76 2.00 19.61 -3.41
CA ASN A 76 2.46 20.26 -4.65
C ASN A 76 2.17 19.45 -5.91
N ASN A 77 2.02 18.12 -5.79
CA ASN A 77 1.75 17.22 -6.93
C ASN A 77 0.31 16.69 -6.92
N LYS A 78 -0.60 17.29 -6.15
CA LYS A 78 -1.96 16.80 -5.93
C LYS A 78 -2.71 16.56 -7.24
N GLU A 79 -2.59 17.48 -8.20
CA GLU A 79 -3.27 17.35 -9.49
C GLU A 79 -2.70 16.21 -10.33
N LYS A 80 -1.37 16.10 -10.42
CA LYS A 80 -0.70 15.02 -11.14
C LYS A 80 -1.07 13.66 -10.56
N ILE A 81 -1.11 13.54 -9.23
CA ILE A 81 -1.54 12.32 -8.53
C ILE A 81 -3.00 12.02 -8.87
N ARG A 82 -3.88 13.01 -8.83
CA ARG A 82 -5.31 12.84 -9.14
C ARG A 82 -5.55 12.34 -10.56
N VAL A 83 -4.88 12.95 -11.54
CA VAL A 83 -4.96 12.54 -12.95
C VAL A 83 -4.46 11.11 -13.12
N HIS A 84 -3.29 10.79 -12.58
CA HIS A 84 -2.73 9.44 -12.65
C HIS A 84 -3.64 8.39 -11.98
N GLN A 85 -4.18 8.69 -10.80
CA GLN A 85 -5.12 7.80 -10.11
C GLN A 85 -6.41 7.59 -10.91
N LYS A 86 -6.94 8.65 -11.54
CA LYS A 86 -8.13 8.55 -12.40
C LYS A 86 -7.85 7.67 -13.62
N ASP A 87 -6.73 7.89 -14.30
CA ASP A 87 -6.31 7.09 -15.45
C ASP A 87 -6.13 5.61 -15.07
N TYR A 88 -5.43 5.34 -13.97
CA TYR A 88 -5.25 3.98 -13.46
C TYR A 88 -6.60 3.31 -13.15
N ARG A 89 -7.51 3.99 -12.45
CA ARG A 89 -8.85 3.47 -12.14
C ARG A 89 -9.66 3.19 -13.39
N ASN A 90 -9.60 4.06 -14.40
CA ASN A 90 -10.33 3.88 -15.65
C ASN A 90 -9.80 2.69 -16.44
N LYS A 91 -8.48 2.60 -16.63
CA LYS A 91 -7.83 1.49 -17.35
C LYS A 91 -8.01 0.14 -16.67
N ASN A 92 -8.14 0.14 -15.34
CA ASN A 92 -8.27 -1.09 -14.53
C ASN A 92 -9.69 -1.33 -14.04
N LYS A 93 -10.70 -0.61 -14.54
CA LYS A 93 -12.07 -0.61 -13.99
C LYS A 93 -12.64 -2.01 -13.81
N ASP A 94 -12.56 -2.85 -14.83
CA ASP A 94 -13.15 -4.19 -14.80
C ASP A 94 -12.34 -5.14 -13.91
N ARG A 95 -11.00 -5.02 -13.93
CA ARG A 95 -10.12 -5.77 -13.03
C ARG A 95 -10.42 -5.46 -11.57
N LEU A 96 -10.49 -4.16 -11.23
CA LEU A 96 -10.81 -3.71 -9.87
C LEU A 96 -12.20 -4.22 -9.44
N LYS A 97 -13.20 -4.10 -10.33
CA LYS A 97 -14.54 -4.61 -10.05
C LYS A 97 -14.57 -6.13 -9.83
N SER A 98 -13.77 -6.89 -10.59
CA SER A 98 -13.64 -8.34 -10.42
C SER A 98 -13.01 -8.68 -9.07
N LEU A 99 -11.91 -8.01 -8.71
CA LEU A 99 -11.23 -8.20 -7.43
C LEU A 99 -12.14 -7.82 -6.25
N ASP A 100 -12.90 -6.73 -6.36
CA ASP A 100 -13.86 -6.30 -5.33
C ASP A 100 -14.96 -7.34 -5.13
N ARG A 101 -15.49 -7.92 -6.23
CA ARG A 101 -16.48 -9.00 -6.16
C ARG A 101 -15.93 -10.24 -5.48
N GLU A 102 -14.71 -10.64 -5.83
CA GLU A 102 -14.07 -11.82 -5.24
C GLU A 102 -13.75 -11.60 -3.76
N TYR A 103 -13.21 -10.43 -3.40
CA TYR A 103 -12.99 -10.02 -2.02
C TYR A 103 -14.30 -10.05 -1.23
N TYR A 104 -15.36 -9.43 -1.75
CA TYR A 104 -16.67 -9.46 -1.11
C TYR A 104 -17.20 -10.89 -0.94
N LYS A 105 -17.06 -11.75 -1.95
CA LYS A 105 -17.49 -13.16 -1.86
C LYS A 105 -16.76 -13.90 -0.75
N ARG A 106 -15.43 -13.76 -0.66
CA ARG A 106 -14.62 -14.41 0.40
C ARG A 106 -14.88 -13.86 1.79
N HIS A 107 -15.19 -12.58 1.91
CA HIS A 107 -15.36 -11.91 3.20
C HIS A 107 -16.82 -11.54 3.51
N ARG A 108 -17.78 -12.12 2.79
CA ARG A 108 -19.20 -11.73 2.82
C ARG A 108 -19.77 -11.74 4.23
N THR A 109 -19.55 -12.83 4.95
CA THR A 109 -20.07 -13.04 6.31
C THR A 109 -19.54 -11.98 7.26
N ARG A 110 -18.20 -11.82 7.31
CA ARG A 110 -17.52 -10.80 8.13
C ARG A 110 -17.98 -9.38 7.80
N ILE A 111 -18.13 -9.04 6.52
CA ILE A 111 -18.60 -7.71 6.09
C ILE A 111 -20.02 -7.47 6.57
N ILE A 112 -20.93 -8.43 6.40
CA ILE A 112 -22.32 -8.31 6.82
C ILE A 112 -22.41 -8.15 8.34
N GLU A 113 -21.69 -8.98 9.09
CA GLU A 113 -21.67 -8.94 10.56
C GLU A 113 -21.11 -7.61 11.07
N GLN A 114 -19.99 -7.14 10.51
CA GLN A 114 -19.40 -5.85 10.87
C GLN A 114 -20.34 -4.68 10.54
N ASN A 115 -21.00 -4.71 9.38
CA ASN A 115 -21.97 -3.69 8.99
C ASN A 115 -23.20 -3.68 9.89
N LYS A 116 -23.69 -4.87 10.29
CA LYS A 116 -24.80 -5.02 11.22
C LYS A 116 -24.43 -4.42 12.57
N LYS A 117 -23.28 -4.81 13.13
CA LYS A 117 -22.78 -4.26 14.39
C LYS A 117 -22.64 -2.74 14.34
N TYR A 118 -22.03 -2.21 13.29
CA TYR A 118 -21.91 -0.76 13.10
C TYR A 118 -23.28 -0.07 13.08
N TYR A 119 -24.26 -0.64 12.36
CA TYR A 119 -25.60 -0.08 12.30
C TYR A 119 -26.30 -0.11 13.67
N GLU A 120 -26.13 -1.18 14.44
CA GLU A 120 -26.69 -1.31 15.79
C GLU A 120 -26.06 -0.30 16.75
N ASP A 121 -24.72 -0.23 16.78
CA ASP A 121 -23.96 0.69 17.62
C ASP A 121 -24.23 2.16 17.26
N HIS A 122 -24.60 2.46 16.00
CA HIS A 122 -24.74 3.82 15.48
C HIS A 122 -26.16 4.08 14.95
N LYS A 123 -27.17 3.36 15.47
CA LYS A 123 -28.54 3.37 14.96
C LYS A 123 -29.14 4.78 14.92
N GLU A 124 -29.01 5.52 16.01
CA GLU A 124 -29.54 6.88 16.13
C GLU A 124 -28.87 7.85 15.16
N ALA A 125 -27.53 7.79 15.06
CA ALA A 125 -26.77 8.61 14.12
C ALA A 125 -27.13 8.30 12.65
N CYS A 126 -27.32 7.02 12.32
CA CYS A 126 -27.78 6.58 11.00
C CYS A 126 -29.18 7.13 10.68
N GLN A 127 -30.12 7.05 11.64
CA GLN A 127 -31.48 7.54 11.48
C GLN A 127 -31.55 9.07 11.39
N ALA A 128 -30.81 9.78 12.24
CA ALA A 128 -30.70 11.24 12.19
C ALA A 128 -30.15 11.71 10.83
N ARG A 129 -29.08 11.06 10.35
CA ARG A 129 -28.51 11.33 9.02
C ARG A 129 -29.53 11.08 7.90
N LYS A 130 -30.30 9.99 7.98
CA LYS A 130 -31.38 9.69 7.02
C LYS A 130 -32.48 10.76 7.04
N LYS A 131 -32.88 11.23 8.22
CA LYS A 131 -33.87 12.32 8.37
C LYS A 131 -33.35 13.63 7.78
N LEU A 132 -32.12 14.02 8.11
CA LEU A 132 -31.48 15.21 7.57
C LEU A 132 -31.35 15.16 6.05
N TRP A 133 -30.98 14.00 5.49
CA TRP A 133 -30.91 13.82 4.05
C TRP A 133 -32.28 14.00 3.39
N ARG A 134 -33.35 13.41 3.95
CA ARG A 134 -34.72 13.56 3.44
C ARG A 134 -35.19 15.02 3.45
N ILE A 135 -34.88 15.75 4.52
CA ILE A 135 -35.22 17.18 4.63
C ILE A 135 -34.48 17.99 3.55
N LYS A 136 -33.15 17.82 3.46
CA LYS A 136 -32.31 18.54 2.49
C LYS A 136 -32.64 18.20 1.03
N ASN A 137 -33.14 16.99 0.75
CA ASN A 137 -33.42 16.52 -0.60
C ASN A 137 -34.93 16.42 -0.89
N LYS A 138 -35.79 17.07 -0.09
CA LYS A 138 -37.26 16.98 -0.20
C LYS A 138 -37.77 17.26 -1.61
N GLU A 139 -37.32 18.35 -2.23
CA GLU A 139 -37.76 18.73 -3.58
C GLU A 139 -37.25 17.77 -4.65
N LYS A 140 -36.00 17.29 -4.54
CA LYS A 140 -35.46 16.24 -5.43
C LYS A 140 -36.26 14.94 -5.33
N ILE A 141 -36.68 14.55 -4.12
CA ILE A 141 -37.51 13.36 -3.90
C ILE A 141 -38.88 13.54 -4.56
N LYS A 142 -39.50 14.73 -4.44
CA LYS A 142 -40.79 15.01 -5.09
C LYS A 142 -40.68 14.97 -6.61
N GLU A 143 -39.66 15.61 -7.17
CA GLU A 143 -39.40 15.63 -8.62
C GLU A 143 -39.19 14.21 -9.16
N TYR A 144 -38.34 13.42 -8.49
CA TYR A 144 -38.14 12.01 -8.81
C TYR A 144 -39.46 11.23 -8.76
N ASN A 145 -40.24 11.36 -7.68
CA ASN A 145 -41.51 10.66 -7.52
C ASN A 145 -42.54 11.07 -8.59
N LYS A 146 -42.55 12.35 -9.00
CA LYS A 146 -43.40 12.84 -10.09
C LYS A 146 -42.99 12.19 -11.41
N LYS A 147 -41.69 12.20 -11.74
CA LYS A 147 -41.15 11.58 -12.95
C LYS A 147 -41.45 10.07 -12.98
N TYR A 148 -41.17 9.36 -11.90
CA TYR A 148 -41.47 7.92 -11.76
C TYR A 148 -42.96 7.62 -11.98
N LYS A 149 -43.86 8.43 -11.39
CA LYS A 149 -45.31 8.26 -11.59
C LYS A 149 -45.74 8.52 -13.03
N LEU A 150 -45.08 9.42 -13.76
CA LEU A 150 -45.38 9.69 -15.17
C LEU A 150 -44.87 8.55 -16.07
N GLU A 151 -43.65 8.08 -15.82
CA GLU A 151 -43.01 6.98 -16.57
C GLU A 151 -43.72 5.63 -16.36
N HIS A 152 -44.30 5.41 -15.17
CA HIS A 152 -44.99 4.16 -14.83
C HIS A 152 -46.52 4.30 -14.77
N LYS A 153 -47.11 5.42 -15.26
CA LYS A 153 -48.57 5.59 -15.38
C LYS A 153 -49.18 4.85 -16.58
N SER A 154 -48.37 4.28 -17.47
CA SER A 154 -48.79 3.49 -18.63
C SER A 154 -48.57 1.98 -18.42
N ALA A 155 -49.04 1.44 -17.31
CA ALA A 155 -49.06 -0.01 -17.04
C ALA A 155 -50.30 -0.42 -16.23
N SER A 156 -51.42 0.29 -16.43
CA SER A 156 -52.73 -0.10 -15.90
C SER A 156 -53.82 0.47 -16.80
N PHE A 157 -54.03 -0.19 -17.93
CA PHE A 157 -55.32 -0.21 -18.64
C PHE A 157 -55.78 -1.66 -18.68
#